data_AF-A0A9N9QHX9-F1
#
_entry.id   AF-A0A9N9QHX9-F1
#
_cell.length_a   1.000
_cell.length_b   1.000
_cell.length_c   1.000
_cell.angle_alpha   90.00
_cell.angle_beta   90.00
_cell.angle_gamma   90.00
#
_symmetry.space_group_name_H-M   'P 1'
#
loop_
_entity.id
_entity.type
_entity.pdbx_description
1 polymer ?
#
loop_
_entity_poly.entity_id
_entity_poly.type
_entity_poly.pdbx_seq_one_letter_code
_entity_poly.pdbx_strand_id
1 'polypeptide(L)'
;MPSLHINLSVLNDFENNSLKNSFSLSSLQHTPGETTPDRTVKHRRYNSLTKNRVKATAIRRSWGSTASEHKEEFWSALQANYNFIMDNQLIDKCQELNGDLSINTGTWTLKEFYAQFSELYSWLNTVQETIYGKEENITDKALRARCVDKVLEKSSSLKLFNDQASQLVQLHPEVQDEVGWRTTHLNSKWDSILSILGPSDCDVCDQDTCLGR
;
A
#
# COMPACT_ATOMS: atom_id res chain seq x y z
N MET A 1 3.07 37.20 39.69
CA MET A 1 2.26 36.03 40.12
C MET A 1 1.04 35.93 39.20
N PRO A 2 0.79 34.80 38.50
CA PRO A 2 1.67 33.68 38.20
C PRO A 2 1.81 33.42 36.68
N SER A 3 2.96 32.85 36.35
CA SER A 3 3.32 32.26 35.06
C SER A 3 2.55 30.98 34.81
N LEU A 4 2.19 30.70 33.55
CA LEU A 4 1.76 29.38 33.11
C LEU A 4 2.87 28.75 32.28
N HIS A 5 3.76 28.05 32.98
CA HIS A 5 4.59 26.99 32.42
C HIS A 5 3.71 25.74 32.30
N ILE A 6 3.59 25.17 31.11
CA ILE A 6 3.15 23.79 30.94
C ILE A 6 4.32 23.03 30.32
N ASN A 7 5.12 22.42 31.19
CA ASN A 7 5.95 21.28 30.84
C ASN A 7 5.05 20.05 30.89
N LEU A 8 4.94 19.33 29.77
CA LEU A 8 4.44 17.97 29.76
C LEU A 8 5.40 17.09 28.94
N SER A 9 6.62 16.95 29.46
CA SER A 9 7.39 15.73 29.27
C SER A 9 7.09 14.80 30.45
N VAL A 10 7.17 13.49 30.20
CA VAL A 10 6.91 12.36 31.11
C VAL A 10 5.50 11.76 31.00
N LEU A 11 5.38 10.86 30.02
CA LEU A 11 4.88 9.49 30.24
C LEU A 11 5.52 8.60 29.17
N ASN A 12 6.82 8.31 29.34
CA ASN A 12 7.38 7.04 28.91
C ASN A 12 6.98 6.04 29.99
N ASP A 13 6.19 5.04 29.62
CA ASP A 13 6.26 3.66 30.14
C ASP A 13 5.10 2.85 29.55
N PHE A 14 5.33 2.24 28.38
CA PHE A 14 4.80 0.90 28.17
C PHE A 14 5.80 0.10 27.34
N GLU A 15 6.57 -0.66 28.10
CA GLU A 15 7.48 -1.70 27.67
C GLU A 15 6.80 -2.75 26.76
N ASN A 16 7.59 -3.22 25.81
CA ASN A 16 7.77 -4.65 25.54
C ASN A 16 6.63 -5.39 24.83
N ASN A 17 6.78 -5.56 23.52
CA ASN A 17 6.55 -6.88 22.94
C ASN A 17 7.55 -7.18 21.83
N SER A 18 8.76 -7.56 22.26
CA SER A 18 9.74 -8.22 21.41
C SER A 18 9.25 -9.63 21.10
N LEU A 19 8.43 -9.77 20.05
CA LEU A 19 8.15 -11.08 19.44
C LEU A 19 9.38 -11.52 18.64
N LYS A 20 10.44 -11.88 19.38
CA LYS A 20 11.56 -12.69 18.90
C LYS A 20 11.01 -14.06 18.56
N ASN A 21 10.69 -14.28 17.29
CA ASN A 21 10.50 -15.63 16.74
C ASN A 21 11.86 -16.34 16.73
N SER A 22 12.27 -16.89 17.87
CA SER A 22 13.43 -17.76 18.01
C SER A 22 12.98 -19.22 17.84
N PHE A 23 13.13 -19.76 16.63
CA PHE A 23 13.20 -21.21 16.41
C PHE A 23 14.66 -21.57 16.19
N SER A 24 15.38 -21.84 17.28
CA SER A 24 16.68 -22.50 17.22
C SER A 24 16.48 -23.99 17.44
N LEU A 25 16.52 -24.77 16.36
CA LEU A 25 16.65 -26.22 16.41
C LEU A 25 18.12 -26.57 16.65
N SER A 26 18.51 -26.73 17.92
CA SER A 26 19.79 -27.35 18.24
C SER A 26 19.70 -28.85 17.97
N SER A 27 20.17 -29.26 16.81
CA SER A 27 20.55 -30.66 16.53
C SER A 27 21.58 -31.13 17.55
N LEU A 28 21.35 -32.31 18.14
CA LEU A 28 22.34 -33.04 18.93
C LEU A 28 23.62 -33.21 18.11
N GLN A 29 24.70 -32.53 18.53
CA GLN A 29 26.05 -32.88 18.11
C GLN A 29 26.80 -33.47 19.30
N HIS A 30 27.36 -34.65 19.03
CA HIS A 30 28.19 -35.46 19.90
C HIS A 30 29.41 -34.69 20.41
N THR A 31 29.68 -34.79 21.71
CA THR A 31 30.98 -34.49 22.32
C THR A 31 31.94 -35.67 22.12
N PRO A 32 33.19 -35.49 21.65
CA PRO A 32 34.25 -36.43 21.92
C PRO A 32 35.11 -35.91 23.09
N GLY A 33 35.16 -36.68 24.18
CA GLY A 33 35.89 -36.30 25.39
C GLY A 33 35.81 -37.35 26.49
N GLU A 34 36.29 -38.56 26.16
CA GLU A 34 37.07 -39.47 27.01
C GLU A 34 36.89 -39.43 28.55
N THR A 35 36.26 -40.48 29.11
CA THR A 35 36.75 -41.29 30.27
C THR A 35 35.74 -42.40 30.61
N THR A 36 36.27 -43.49 31.16
CA THR A 36 35.76 -44.88 31.18
C THR A 36 34.73 -45.18 32.31
N PRO A 37 34.43 -46.45 32.65
CA PRO A 37 33.28 -47.20 32.19
C PRO A 37 32.31 -47.54 33.35
N ASP A 38 31.00 -47.34 33.20
CA ASP A 38 30.04 -48.04 34.05
C ASP A 38 28.77 -48.47 33.33
N ARG A 39 28.37 -49.68 33.67
CA ARG A 39 27.27 -50.47 33.14
C ARG A 39 25.96 -49.72 33.27
N THR A 40 25.18 -49.72 32.19
CA THR A 40 23.97 -50.56 32.09
C THR A 40 23.28 -50.29 30.77
N VAL A 41 23.55 -51.16 29.79
CA VAL A 41 22.68 -51.31 28.62
C VAL A 41 21.32 -51.75 29.15
N LYS A 42 20.37 -50.82 29.26
CA LYS A 42 18.97 -51.16 29.54
C LYS A 42 18.45 -51.97 28.36
N HIS A 43 18.40 -53.29 28.54
CA HIS A 43 17.77 -54.25 27.65
C HIS A 43 16.33 -53.79 27.40
N ARG A 44 16.00 -53.31 26.19
CA ARG A 44 14.59 -53.15 25.80
C ARG A 44 13.98 -54.55 25.77
N ARG A 45 13.33 -54.92 26.87
CA ARG A 45 12.49 -56.12 26.94
C ARG A 45 11.22 -55.83 26.15
N TYR A 46 11.20 -56.35 24.92
CA TYR A 46 10.03 -56.54 24.06
C TYR A 46 9.25 -55.28 23.64
N ASN A 47 9.26 -55.01 22.33
CA ASN A 47 8.11 -54.44 21.62
C ASN A 47 7.89 -55.29 20.36
N SER A 48 7.64 -56.58 20.56
CA SER A 48 7.00 -57.37 19.52
C SER A 48 5.56 -56.89 19.48
N LEU A 49 5.18 -56.16 18.43
CA LEU A 49 3.78 -55.98 18.09
C LEU A 49 3.18 -57.37 17.92
N THR A 50 2.59 -57.93 18.97
CA THR A 50 1.76 -59.13 18.86
C THR A 50 0.56 -58.71 18.05
N LYS A 51 0.58 -59.07 16.77
CA LYS A 51 -0.52 -58.90 15.83
C LYS A 51 -1.66 -59.81 16.30
N ASN A 52 -2.39 -59.37 17.33
CA ASN A 52 -3.67 -59.98 17.68
C ASN A 52 -4.56 -59.76 16.47
N ARG A 53 -4.81 -60.85 15.72
CA ARG A 53 -5.80 -60.89 14.66
C ARG A 53 -7.14 -60.65 15.32
N VAL A 54 -7.52 -59.38 15.45
CA VAL A 54 -8.90 -58.97 15.74
C VAL A 54 -9.74 -59.73 14.74
N LYS A 55 -10.63 -60.60 15.23
CA LYS A 55 -11.58 -61.32 14.40
C LYS A 55 -12.34 -60.26 13.61
N ALA A 56 -12.09 -60.23 12.30
CA ALA A 56 -12.72 -59.32 11.37
C ALA A 56 -14.19 -59.72 11.19
N THR A 57 -15.01 -59.37 12.17
CA THR A 57 -16.47 -59.42 12.07
C THR A 57 -16.98 -57.99 12.15
N ALA A 58 -16.77 -57.24 11.07
CA ALA A 58 -17.58 -56.11 10.63
C ALA A 58 -16.86 -55.36 9.52
N ILE A 59 -17.44 -55.40 8.33
CA ILE A 59 -17.31 -54.36 7.29
C ILE A 59 -15.94 -54.31 6.59
N ARG A 60 -15.54 -55.38 5.91
CA ARG A 60 -14.90 -55.21 4.59
C ARG A 60 -16.01 -55.15 3.56
N ARG A 61 -16.51 -53.94 3.28
CA ARG A 61 -17.30 -53.69 2.06
C ARG A 61 -16.41 -54.08 0.88
N SER A 62 -16.84 -55.09 0.15
CA SER A 62 -16.22 -55.56 -1.09
C SER A 62 -16.07 -54.38 -2.06
N TRP A 63 -14.86 -54.18 -2.58
CA TRP A 63 -14.56 -53.22 -3.64
C TRP A 63 -14.73 -53.86 -5.03
N GLY A 64 -15.86 -54.51 -5.28
CA GLY A 64 -16.16 -55.01 -6.61
C GLY A 64 -16.93 -56.31 -6.59
N SER A 65 -18.26 -56.21 -6.60
CA SER A 65 -19.08 -57.23 -7.27
C SER A 65 -20.53 -56.82 -7.55
N THR A 66 -20.99 -55.65 -7.07
CA THR A 66 -22.32 -55.07 -7.40
C THR A 66 -22.21 -53.77 -8.20
N ALA A 67 -21.02 -53.48 -8.76
CA ALA A 67 -20.64 -52.18 -9.30
C ALA A 67 -21.35 -51.75 -10.60
N SER A 68 -22.24 -52.57 -11.16
CA SER A 68 -23.01 -52.19 -12.36
C SER A 68 -24.30 -51.47 -12.00
N GLU A 69 -25.03 -51.96 -10.99
CA GLU A 69 -26.39 -51.49 -10.68
C GLU A 69 -26.37 -50.22 -9.80
N HIS A 70 -25.40 -50.12 -8.88
CA HIS A 70 -25.28 -49.00 -7.94
C HIS A 70 -24.39 -47.86 -8.46
N LYS A 71 -23.76 -48.04 -9.63
CA LYS A 71 -22.89 -47.03 -10.23
C LYS A 71 -23.69 -45.83 -10.71
N GLU A 72 -24.85 -46.04 -11.33
CA GLU A 72 -25.70 -44.96 -11.80
C GLU A 72 -26.25 -44.12 -10.64
N GLU A 73 -26.63 -44.75 -9.53
CA GLU A 73 -27.11 -44.04 -8.33
C GLU A 73 -25.98 -43.25 -7.64
N PHE A 74 -24.77 -43.80 -7.58
CA PHE A 74 -23.60 -43.11 -7.06
C PHE A 74 -23.22 -41.91 -7.94
N TRP A 75 -23.17 -42.08 -9.27
CA TRP A 75 -22.89 -40.97 -10.18
C TRP A 75 -24.00 -39.93 -10.14
N SER A 76 -25.27 -40.33 -10.07
CA SER A 76 -26.40 -39.40 -9.94
C SER A 76 -26.32 -38.56 -8.67
N ALA A 77 -25.90 -39.14 -7.55
CA ALA A 77 -25.70 -38.43 -6.28
C ALA A 77 -24.49 -37.46 -6.34
N LEU A 78 -23.46 -37.79 -7.11
CA LEU A 78 -22.27 -36.95 -7.30
C LEU A 78 -22.42 -35.88 -8.39
N GLN A 79 -23.32 -36.10 -9.34
CA GLN A 79 -23.41 -35.30 -10.56
C GLN A 79 -23.78 -33.85 -10.29
N ALA A 80 -24.64 -33.58 -9.30
CA ALA A 80 -24.97 -32.21 -8.90
C ALA A 80 -23.74 -31.45 -8.36
N ASN A 81 -22.93 -32.10 -7.51
CA ASN A 81 -21.72 -31.50 -6.95
C ASN A 81 -20.62 -31.35 -8.00
N TYR A 82 -20.46 -32.34 -8.87
CA TYR A 82 -19.51 -32.28 -9.98
C TYR A 82 -19.89 -31.17 -10.96
N ASN A 83 -21.16 -31.07 -11.34
CA ASN A 83 -21.67 -30.00 -12.20
C ASN A 83 -21.49 -28.63 -11.55
N PHE A 84 -21.70 -28.50 -10.23
CA PHE A 84 -21.47 -27.24 -9.50
C PHE A 84 -20.00 -26.82 -9.51
N ILE A 85 -19.07 -27.75 -9.26
CA ILE A 85 -17.62 -27.48 -9.26
C ILE A 85 -17.10 -27.19 -10.68
N MET A 86 -17.66 -27.88 -11.67
CA MET A 86 -17.34 -27.68 -13.09
C MET A 86 -18.11 -26.52 -13.73
N ASP A 87 -19.06 -25.91 -13.02
CA ASP A 87 -19.79 -24.76 -13.50
C ASP A 87 -18.84 -23.57 -13.54
N ASN A 88 -18.56 -23.08 -14.75
CA ASN A 88 -17.68 -21.91 -14.95
C ASN A 88 -18.21 -20.65 -14.25
N GLN A 89 -19.46 -20.66 -13.79
CA GLN A 89 -20.06 -19.63 -12.95
C GLN A 89 -19.32 -19.37 -11.62
N LEU A 90 -18.52 -20.32 -11.10
CA LEU A 90 -17.64 -20.08 -9.95
C LEU A 90 -16.44 -19.20 -10.33
N ILE A 91 -15.86 -19.42 -11.51
CA ILE A 91 -14.76 -18.62 -12.06
C ILE A 91 -15.29 -17.24 -12.42
N ASP A 92 -16.46 -17.16 -13.06
CA ASP A 92 -17.11 -15.90 -13.44
C ASP A 92 -17.52 -15.07 -12.21
N LYS A 93 -18.07 -15.70 -11.15
CA LYS A 93 -18.37 -15.01 -9.88
C LYS A 93 -17.12 -14.51 -9.15
N CYS A 94 -15.99 -15.20 -9.28
CA CYS A 94 -14.71 -14.69 -8.77
C CYS A 94 -14.17 -13.56 -9.67
N GLN A 95 -14.46 -13.59 -10.97
CA GLN A 95 -14.05 -12.56 -11.92
C GLN A 95 -14.84 -11.25 -11.74
N GLU A 96 -16.14 -11.31 -11.43
CA GLU A 96 -16.96 -10.14 -11.12
C GLU A 96 -16.56 -9.47 -9.78
N LEU A 97 -15.94 -10.22 -8.86
CA LEU A 97 -15.33 -9.66 -7.64
C LEU A 97 -13.88 -9.16 -7.87
N ASN A 98 -13.20 -9.66 -8.90
CA ASN A 98 -11.89 -9.15 -9.34
C ASN A 98 -11.98 -7.84 -10.15
N GLY A 99 -13.19 -7.34 -10.44
CA GLY A 99 -13.38 -6.01 -11.02
C GLY A 99 -12.80 -4.88 -10.16
N ASP A 100 -12.52 -5.15 -8.87
CA ASP A 100 -11.87 -4.24 -7.92
C ASP A 100 -10.34 -4.42 -7.84
N LEU A 101 -9.76 -5.45 -8.50
CA LEU A 101 -8.32 -5.74 -8.46
C LEU A 101 -7.56 -5.29 -9.72
N SER A 102 -8.25 -4.66 -10.68
CA SER A 102 -7.63 -4.04 -11.87
C SER A 102 -7.19 -2.58 -11.62
N ILE A 103 -6.74 -2.25 -10.42
CA ILE A 103 -6.30 -0.87 -10.07
C ILE A 103 -4.91 -0.56 -10.65
N ASN A 104 -4.11 -1.58 -11.00
CA ASN A 104 -2.66 -1.41 -11.13
C ASN A 104 -2.12 -1.26 -12.56
N THR A 105 -2.97 -1.26 -13.60
CA THR A 105 -2.49 -1.09 -14.99
C THR A 105 -2.31 0.37 -15.40
N GLY A 106 -2.71 1.33 -14.55
CA GLY A 106 -2.60 2.77 -14.81
C GLY A 106 -1.90 3.59 -13.72
N THR A 107 -1.38 2.95 -12.67
CA THR A 107 -0.70 3.64 -11.58
C THR A 107 0.78 3.85 -11.92
N TRP A 108 1.27 5.07 -11.71
CA TRP A 108 2.66 5.42 -11.93
C TRP A 108 3.59 4.67 -10.99
N THR A 109 4.75 4.29 -11.51
CA THR A 109 5.90 3.91 -10.70
C THR A 109 6.46 5.13 -9.96
N LEU A 110 7.19 4.90 -8.88
CA LEU A 110 7.84 5.98 -8.13
C LEU A 110 8.79 6.83 -9.01
N LYS A 111 9.43 6.20 -9.99
CA LYS A 111 10.28 6.90 -10.96
C LYS A 111 9.47 7.84 -11.86
N GLU A 112 8.33 7.39 -12.37
CA GLU A 112 7.43 8.21 -13.18
C GLU A 112 6.86 9.36 -12.37
N PHE A 113 6.48 9.11 -11.11
CA PHE A 113 6.06 10.16 -10.19
C PHE A 113 7.12 11.26 -10.02
N TYR A 114 8.39 10.89 -9.82
CA TYR A 114 9.48 11.88 -9.71
C TYR A 114 9.76 12.63 -11.01
N ALA A 115 9.64 11.96 -12.16
CA ALA A 115 9.77 12.61 -13.45
C ALA A 115 8.67 13.67 -13.64
N GLN A 116 7.42 13.30 -13.35
CA GLN A 116 6.25 14.18 -13.44
C GLN A 116 6.33 15.35 -12.45
N PHE A 117 6.78 15.11 -11.22
CA PHE A 117 7.07 16.17 -10.26
C PHE A 117 8.08 17.17 -10.83
N SER A 118 9.19 16.68 -11.37
CA SER A 118 10.27 17.53 -11.89
C SER A 118 9.82 18.34 -13.12
N GLU A 119 9.03 17.72 -14.00
CA GLU A 119 8.44 18.39 -15.16
C GLU A 119 7.50 19.53 -14.73
N LEU A 120 6.53 19.26 -13.86
CA LEU A 120 5.59 20.27 -13.39
C LEU A 120 6.29 21.39 -12.60
N TYR A 121 7.24 21.02 -11.73
CA TYR A 121 7.95 22.00 -10.91
C TYR A 121 8.86 22.91 -11.75
N SER A 122 9.57 22.35 -12.72
CA SER A 122 10.41 23.13 -13.65
C SER A 122 9.55 24.06 -14.52
N TRP A 123 8.42 23.56 -15.02
CA TRP A 123 7.47 24.39 -15.75
C TRP A 123 6.92 25.56 -14.92
N LEU A 124 6.57 25.31 -13.65
CA LEU A 124 6.17 26.37 -12.71
C LEU A 124 7.30 27.40 -12.48
N ASN A 125 8.55 26.97 -12.42
CA ASN A 125 9.69 27.90 -12.36
C ASN A 125 9.76 28.77 -13.61
N THR A 126 9.55 28.22 -14.80
CA THR A 126 9.50 29.02 -16.04
C THR A 126 8.37 30.05 -16.02
N VAL A 127 7.20 29.71 -15.46
CA VAL A 127 6.10 30.67 -15.26
C VAL A 127 6.53 31.79 -14.31
N GLN A 128 7.15 31.44 -13.18
CA GLN A 128 7.65 32.41 -12.21
C GLN A 128 8.75 33.31 -12.81
N GLU A 129 9.69 32.76 -13.57
CA GLU A 129 10.73 33.50 -14.29
C GLU A 129 10.12 34.43 -15.35
N THR A 130 9.01 34.04 -15.98
CA THR A 130 8.31 34.93 -16.91
C THR A 130 7.74 36.16 -16.20
N ILE A 131 7.22 36.00 -14.98
CA ILE A 131 6.64 37.08 -14.18
C ILE A 131 7.73 37.99 -13.57
N TYR A 132 8.79 37.39 -13.02
CA TYR A 132 9.80 38.10 -12.24
C TYR A 132 11.15 38.27 -12.94
N GLY A 133 11.34 37.69 -14.12
CA GLY A 133 12.61 37.77 -14.85
C GLY A 133 12.95 39.17 -15.35
N LYS A 134 11.95 40.06 -15.41
CA LYS A 134 12.13 41.47 -15.72
C LYS A 134 11.19 42.32 -14.88
N GLU A 135 11.66 43.50 -14.48
CA GLU A 135 10.89 44.45 -13.67
C GLU A 135 9.61 44.91 -14.38
N GLU A 136 9.67 45.09 -15.71
CA GLU A 136 8.52 45.48 -16.55
C GLU A 136 7.35 44.48 -16.52
N ASN A 137 7.63 43.19 -16.31
CA ASN A 137 6.63 42.12 -16.37
C ASN A 137 5.75 42.07 -15.11
N ILE A 138 6.22 42.61 -13.99
CA ILE A 138 5.52 42.55 -12.69
C ILE A 138 4.24 43.40 -12.73
N THR A 139 4.29 44.51 -13.46
CA THR A 139 3.15 45.44 -13.62
C THR A 139 2.28 45.14 -14.83
N ASP A 140 2.70 44.23 -15.72
CA ASP A 140 1.96 43.90 -16.95
C ASP A 140 0.74 43.00 -16.63
N LYS A 141 -0.42 43.65 -16.54
CA LYS A 141 -1.71 42.97 -16.30
C LYS A 141 -2.08 41.99 -17.41
N ALA A 142 -1.75 42.29 -18.66
CA ALA A 142 -2.09 41.42 -19.78
C ALA A 142 -1.22 40.16 -19.80
N LEU A 143 0.08 40.29 -19.47
CA LEU A 143 0.97 39.15 -19.28
C LEU A 143 0.49 38.26 -18.13
N ARG A 144 0.13 38.85 -16.98
CA ARG A 144 -0.38 38.09 -15.83
C ARG A 144 -1.66 37.33 -16.16
N ALA A 145 -2.62 37.94 -16.87
CA ALA A 145 -3.82 37.25 -17.34
C ALA A 145 -3.48 36.05 -18.24
N ARG A 146 -2.58 36.21 -19.21
CA ARG A 146 -2.12 35.09 -20.07
C ARG A 146 -1.43 33.99 -19.27
N CYS A 147 -0.66 34.35 -18.24
CA CYS A 147 -0.05 33.39 -17.34
C CYS A 147 -1.10 32.62 -16.54
N VAL A 148 -2.15 33.29 -16.04
CA VAL A 148 -3.29 32.63 -15.38
C VAL A 148 -3.91 31.59 -16.31
N ASP A 149 -4.21 31.96 -17.55
CA ASP A 149 -4.83 31.04 -18.52
C ASP A 149 -3.97 29.80 -18.75
N LYS A 150 -2.65 29.98 -18.94
CA LYS A 150 -1.70 28.87 -19.10
C LYS A 150 -1.63 27.96 -17.87
N VAL A 151 -1.74 28.54 -16.67
CA VAL A 151 -1.76 27.77 -15.43
C VAL A 151 -3.05 26.98 -15.29
N LEU A 152 -4.19 27.60 -15.57
CA LEU A 152 -5.48 26.93 -15.55
C LEU A 152 -5.57 25.81 -16.60
N GLU A 153 -5.01 25.99 -17.80
CA GLU A 153 -4.93 24.95 -18.82
C GLU A 153 -4.19 23.69 -18.31
N LYS A 154 -3.14 23.89 -17.50
CA LYS A 154 -2.31 22.83 -16.96
C LYS A 154 -2.88 22.19 -15.68
N SER A 155 -4.02 22.68 -15.16
CA SER A 155 -4.66 22.19 -13.92
C SER A 155 -5.01 20.69 -13.95
N SER A 156 -5.37 20.15 -15.11
CA SER A 156 -5.65 18.72 -15.30
C SER A 156 -4.41 17.85 -15.02
N SER A 157 -3.21 18.35 -15.33
CA SER A 157 -1.95 17.65 -15.06
C SER A 157 -1.65 17.61 -13.55
N LEU A 158 -1.91 18.72 -12.84
CA LEU A 158 -1.77 18.75 -11.37
C LEU A 158 -2.77 17.81 -10.69
N LYS A 159 -4.02 17.77 -11.19
CA LYS A 159 -5.03 16.85 -10.68
C LYS A 159 -4.58 15.39 -10.86
N LEU A 160 -4.15 15.02 -12.07
CA LEU A 160 -3.64 13.68 -12.34
C LEU A 160 -2.46 13.33 -11.42
N PHE A 161 -1.53 14.28 -11.23
CA PHE A 161 -0.40 14.09 -10.31
C PHE A 161 -0.86 13.79 -8.87
N ASN A 162 -1.85 14.52 -8.34
CA ASN A 162 -2.40 14.30 -7.01
C ASN A 162 -3.17 12.96 -6.89
N ASP A 163 -3.91 12.59 -7.93
CA ASP A 163 -4.63 11.31 -8.00
C ASP A 163 -3.62 10.14 -8.00
N GLN A 164 -2.54 10.25 -8.79
CA GLN A 164 -1.46 9.26 -8.86
C GLN A 164 -0.66 9.20 -7.55
N ALA A 165 -0.41 10.33 -6.89
CA ALA A 165 0.21 10.35 -5.56
C ALA A 165 -0.61 9.56 -4.54
N SER A 166 -1.94 9.77 -4.54
CA SER A 166 -2.86 9.08 -3.63
C SER A 166 -2.88 7.57 -3.88
N GLN A 167 -2.92 7.15 -5.14
CA GLN A 167 -2.85 5.73 -5.52
C GLN A 167 -1.51 5.10 -5.12
N LEU A 168 -0.41 5.82 -5.33
CA LEU A 168 0.93 5.33 -5.02
C LEU A 168 1.11 5.13 -3.51
N VAL A 169 0.56 6.02 -2.67
CA VAL A 169 0.57 5.86 -1.21
C VAL A 169 -0.33 4.70 -0.74
N GLN A 170 -1.47 4.47 -1.41
CA GLN A 170 -2.34 3.34 -1.10
C GLN A 170 -1.66 2.00 -1.39
N LEU A 171 -0.90 1.91 -2.48
CA LEU A 171 -0.16 0.69 -2.86
C LEU A 171 1.15 0.52 -2.08
N HIS A 172 1.83 1.62 -1.78
CA HIS A 172 3.14 1.66 -1.14
C HIS A 172 3.16 2.65 0.03
N PRO A 173 2.59 2.27 1.20
CA PRO A 173 2.58 3.15 2.37
C PRO A 173 3.99 3.54 2.85
N GLU A 174 5.02 2.75 2.53
CA GLU A 174 6.41 3.02 2.89
C GLU A 174 6.98 4.31 2.29
N VAL A 175 6.41 4.82 1.18
CA VAL A 175 6.86 6.06 0.53
C VAL A 175 5.94 7.25 0.82
N GLN A 176 4.99 7.10 1.74
CA GLN A 176 3.98 8.13 2.06
C GLN A 176 4.59 9.49 2.37
N ASP A 177 5.61 9.55 3.22
CA ASP A 177 6.19 10.81 3.67
C ASP A 177 6.82 11.59 2.51
N GLU A 178 7.61 10.92 1.67
CA GLU A 178 8.29 11.53 0.53
C GLU A 178 7.29 11.97 -0.55
N VAL A 179 6.33 11.11 -0.89
CA VAL A 179 5.28 11.40 -1.88
C VAL A 179 4.38 12.53 -1.38
N GLY A 180 4.00 12.50 -0.10
CA GLY A 180 3.19 13.51 0.56
C GLY A 180 3.88 14.87 0.61
N TRP A 181 5.17 14.89 0.95
CA TRP A 181 5.96 16.12 0.95
C TRP A 181 6.04 16.73 -0.46
N ARG A 182 6.37 15.93 -1.49
CA ARG A 182 6.44 16.43 -2.88
C ARG A 182 5.12 16.96 -3.38
N THR A 183 4.05 16.25 -3.07
CA THR A 183 2.68 16.66 -3.42
C THR A 183 2.31 17.99 -2.76
N THR A 184 2.57 18.11 -1.46
CA THR A 184 2.31 19.35 -0.72
C THR A 184 3.15 20.50 -1.27
N HIS A 185 4.44 20.25 -1.55
CA HIS A 185 5.37 21.25 -2.05
C HIS A 185 4.98 21.75 -3.45
N LEU A 186 4.58 20.85 -4.35
CA LEU A 186 4.12 21.21 -5.69
C LEU A 186 2.82 22.04 -5.64
N ASN A 187 1.83 21.60 -4.86
CA ASN A 187 0.56 22.32 -4.69
C ASN A 187 0.81 23.70 -4.05
N SER A 188 1.65 23.79 -3.02
CA SER A 188 2.00 25.07 -2.39
C SER A 188 2.65 26.06 -3.38
N LYS A 189 3.55 25.56 -4.25
CA LYS A 189 4.15 26.40 -5.29
C LYS A 189 3.12 26.84 -6.34
N TRP A 190 2.23 25.94 -6.73
CA TRP A 190 1.14 26.24 -7.65
C TRP A 190 0.23 27.36 -7.09
N ASP A 191 -0.19 27.22 -5.85
CA ASP A 191 -1.05 28.19 -5.16
C ASP A 191 -0.34 29.54 -4.97
N SER A 192 0.96 29.53 -4.64
CA SER A 192 1.76 30.75 -4.56
C SER A 192 1.79 31.49 -5.90
N ILE A 193 1.99 30.78 -7.01
CA ILE A 193 1.97 31.36 -8.35
C ILE A 193 0.59 31.93 -8.68
N LEU A 194 -0.50 31.22 -8.37
CA LEU A 194 -1.85 31.72 -8.58
C LEU A 194 -2.17 32.93 -7.70
N SER A 195 -1.71 32.96 -6.45
CA SER A 195 -1.87 34.12 -5.56
C SER A 195 -1.12 35.33 -6.09
N ILE A 196 0.09 35.12 -6.62
CA ILE A 196 0.86 36.18 -7.29
C ILE A 196 0.16 36.61 -8.57
N LEU A 197 -0.50 35.73 -9.30
CA LEU A 197 -1.16 36.07 -10.57
C LEU A 197 -2.58 36.62 -10.41
N GLY A 198 -3.19 36.40 -9.25
CA GLY A 198 -4.54 36.90 -8.93
C GLY A 198 -4.61 38.42 -8.99
N PRO A 199 -5.83 38.98 -9.06
CA PRO A 199 -6.04 40.42 -8.97
C PRO A 199 -5.28 40.93 -7.75
N SER A 200 -4.26 41.75 -8.01
CA SER A 200 -3.68 42.54 -6.93
C SER A 200 -4.75 43.58 -6.61
N ASP A 201 -5.55 43.33 -5.58
CA ASP A 201 -6.47 44.31 -5.02
C ASP A 201 -5.64 45.46 -4.45
N CYS A 202 -5.12 46.30 -5.34
CA CYS A 202 -4.52 47.57 -5.02
C CYS A 202 -5.23 48.62 -5.87
N ASP A 203 -6.48 48.84 -5.49
CA ASP A 203 -7.33 49.95 -5.96
C ASP A 203 -7.30 51.11 -4.92
N VAL A 204 -6.17 51.27 -4.20
CA VAL A 204 -6.01 52.39 -3.25
C VAL A 204 -4.62 53.03 -3.40
N CYS A 205 -4.49 53.80 -4.49
CA CYS A 205 -3.77 55.05 -4.43
C CYS A 205 -4.57 56.08 -5.23
N ASP A 206 -5.71 56.50 -4.66
CA ASP A 206 -6.33 57.79 -4.98
C ASP A 206 -5.33 58.88 -4.61
N GLN A 207 -4.52 59.24 -5.59
CA GLN A 207 -3.63 60.38 -5.57
C GLN A 207 -4.46 61.62 -5.88
N ASP A 208 -5.41 61.99 -5.01
CA ASP A 208 -6.17 63.25 -5.11
C ASP A 208 -6.71 63.70 -3.75
N THR A 209 -5.81 64.01 -2.81
CA THR A 209 -6.11 64.97 -1.72
C THR A 209 -4.82 65.71 -1.32
N CYS A 210 -4.33 66.56 -2.22
CA CYS A 210 -3.30 67.55 -1.90
C CYS A 210 -3.67 68.92 -2.50
N LEU A 211 -4.82 69.48 -2.11
CA LEU A 211 -5.06 70.93 -2.10
C LEU A 211 -6.03 71.27 -0.98
N GLY A 212 -5.50 71.65 0.19
CA GLY A 212 -6.33 71.96 1.35
C GLY A 212 -5.57 72.34 2.61
N ARG A 213 -4.53 73.17 2.52
CA ARG A 213 -4.25 74.21 3.53
C ARG A 213 -3.25 75.24 3.04
#